data_AF-A0A1G5ES36-F1
#
_entry.id   AF-A0A1G5ES36-F1
#
_cell.length_a   1.000
_cell.length_b   1.000
_cell.length_c   1.000
_cell.angle_alpha   90.00
_cell.angle_beta   90.00
_cell.angle_gamma   90.00
#
_symmetry.space_group_name_H-M   'P 1'
#
loop_
_entity.id
_entity.type
_entity.pdbx_description
1 polymer ?
#
loop_
_entity_poly.entity_id
_entity_poly.type
_entity_poly.pdbx_seq_one_letter_code
_entity_poly.pdbx_strand_id
1 'polypeptide(L)'
;MAKTITKDMLIPEVLEQSPYIANILMAQGMHCISCYAAAGESLAEAMMVHGFSAEDIDVMVNELNDFLKQEEEYKAENDAEARKAAGVEPADASSENV
;
A
#
# COMPACT_ATOMS: atom_id res chain seq x y z
N MET A 1 8.31 -5.81 2.77
CA MET A 1 8.82 -4.59 2.12
C MET A 1 7.68 -4.04 1.27
N ALA A 2 6.94 -3.05 1.77
CA ALA A 2 5.97 -2.36 0.95
C ALA A 2 6.73 -1.63 -0.17
N LYS A 3 6.34 -1.86 -1.43
CA LYS A 3 6.99 -1.20 -2.56
C LYS A 3 6.44 0.22 -2.65
N THR A 4 7.31 1.21 -2.76
CA THR A 4 6.89 2.60 -2.99
C THR A 4 6.04 2.68 -4.25
N ILE A 5 4.83 3.21 -4.11
CA ILE A 5 3.92 3.44 -5.22
C ILE A 5 4.43 4.61 -6.05
N THR A 6 4.42 4.45 -7.37
CA THR A 6 4.72 5.53 -8.33
C THR A 6 3.55 5.68 -9.29
N LYS A 7 3.37 6.88 -9.86
CA LYS A 7 2.27 7.18 -10.79
C LYS A 7 2.26 6.35 -12.08
N ASP A 8 3.42 5.82 -12.46
CA ASP A 8 3.59 4.98 -13.65
C ASP A 8 3.26 3.49 -13.39
N MET A 9 2.96 3.10 -12.14
CA MET A 9 2.54 1.73 -11.83
C MET A 9 1.16 1.45 -12.38
N LEU A 10 0.94 0.21 -12.82
CA LEU A 10 -0.37 -0.21 -13.27
C LEU A 10 -1.35 -0.31 -12.10
N ILE A 11 -2.62 -0.01 -12.35
CA ILE A 11 -3.67 -0.08 -11.33
C ILE A 11 -3.67 -1.41 -10.56
N PRO A 12 -3.56 -2.59 -11.20
CA PRO A 12 -3.49 -3.86 -10.46
C PRO A 12 -2.31 -3.93 -9.49
N GLU A 13 -1.13 -3.45 -9.89
CA GLU A 13 0.07 -3.47 -9.05
C GLU A 13 -0.04 -2.54 -7.84
N VAL A 14 -0.76 -1.42 -7.99
CA VAL A 14 -1.09 -0.48 -6.91
C VAL A 14 -2.07 -1.12 -5.94
N LEU A 15 -3.14 -1.76 -6.44
CA LEU A 15 -4.14 -2.44 -5.61
C LEU A 15 -3.57 -3.66 -4.85
N GLU A 16 -2.57 -4.32 -5.42
CA GLU A 16 -1.88 -5.45 -4.78
C GLU A 16 -1.05 -5.05 -3.54
N GLN A 17 -0.69 -3.76 -3.38
CA GLN A 17 0.12 -3.33 -2.23
C GLN A 17 -0.63 -3.44 -0.90
N SER A 18 -1.96 -3.23 -0.90
CA SER A 18 -2.78 -3.33 0.30
C SER A 18 -4.27 -3.46 -0.05
N PRO A 19 -5.03 -4.31 0.65
CA PRO A 19 -6.47 -4.47 0.42
C PRO A 19 -7.28 -3.19 0.69
N TYR A 20 -6.70 -2.21 1.38
CA TYR A 20 -7.36 -0.95 1.73
C TYR A 20 -7.19 0.15 0.67
N ILE A 21 -6.21 0.03 -0.23
CA ILE A 21 -5.93 1.06 -1.25
C ILE A 21 -7.14 1.30 -2.16
N ALA A 22 -7.87 0.24 -2.51
CA ALA A 22 -9.10 0.38 -3.29
C ALA A 22 -10.07 1.38 -2.64
N ASN A 23 -10.23 1.32 -1.31
CA ASN A 23 -11.14 2.21 -0.59
C ASN A 23 -10.64 3.66 -0.56
N ILE A 24 -9.33 3.87 -0.46
CA ILE A 24 -8.73 5.20 -0.50
C ILE A 24 -8.98 5.84 -1.87
N LEU A 25 -8.66 5.12 -2.95
CA LEU A 25 -8.88 5.59 -4.31
C LEU A 25 -10.37 5.89 -4.58
N MET A 26 -11.28 5.03 -4.12
CA MET A 26 -12.72 5.26 -4.24
C MET A 26 -13.18 6.51 -3.49
N ALA A 27 -12.69 6.72 -2.25
CA ALA A 27 -13.00 7.92 -1.47
C ALA A 27 -12.53 9.21 -2.16
N GLN A 28 -11.47 9.11 -2.97
CA GLN A 28 -10.88 10.21 -3.73
C GLN A 28 -11.49 10.37 -5.13
N GLY A 29 -12.59 9.67 -5.42
CA GLY A 29 -13.36 9.83 -6.66
C GLY A 29 -13.14 8.74 -7.70
N MET A 30 -12.21 7.81 -7.48
CA MET A 30 -11.93 6.69 -8.39
C MET A 30 -12.89 5.49 -8.16
N HIS A 31 -14.19 5.73 -8.22
CA HIS A 31 -15.23 4.72 -7.93
C HIS A 31 -15.23 3.51 -8.87
N CYS A 32 -14.59 3.62 -10.04
CA CYS A 32 -14.52 2.57 -11.06
C CYS A 32 -13.12 1.95 -11.20
N ILE A 33 -12.25 2.05 -10.18
CA ILE A 33 -10.86 1.59 -10.22
C ILE A 33 -10.71 0.09 -10.54
N SER A 34 -11.73 -0.72 -10.27
CA SER A 34 -11.77 -2.17 -10.56
C SER A 34 -12.39 -2.51 -11.92
N CYS A 35 -12.72 -1.52 -12.75
CA CYS A 35 -13.28 -1.75 -14.08
C CYS A 35 -12.22 -2.44 -14.96
N TYR A 36 -12.65 -3.41 -15.76
CA TYR A 36 -11.77 -4.15 -16.70
C TYR A 36 -10.95 -3.22 -17.62
N ALA A 37 -11.46 -2.02 -17.92
CA ALA A 37 -10.77 -1.02 -18.72
C ALA A 37 -9.48 -0.50 -18.06
N ALA A 38 -9.44 -0.38 -16.73
CA ALA A 38 -8.30 0.16 -15.99
C ALA A 38 -7.18 -0.86 -15.76
N ALA A 39 -7.39 -2.13 -16.09
CA ALA A 39 -6.41 -3.19 -15.85
C ALA A 39 -5.10 -3.03 -16.67
N GLY A 40 -5.14 -2.26 -17.75
CA GLY A 40 -3.98 -1.95 -18.59
C GLY A 40 -3.45 -0.52 -18.47
N GLU A 41 -4.03 0.30 -17.59
CA GLU A 41 -3.68 1.72 -17.44
C GLU A 41 -2.78 1.93 -16.22
N SER A 42 -1.86 2.90 -16.33
CA SER A 42 -1.14 3.40 -15.16
C SER A 42 -2.07 4.20 -14.24
N LEU A 43 -1.68 4.37 -12.98
CA LEU A 43 -2.39 5.22 -12.02
C LEU A 43 -2.59 6.64 -12.56
N ALA A 44 -1.54 7.21 -13.15
CA ALA A 44 -1.61 8.54 -13.76
C ALA A 44 -2.64 8.59 -14.89
N GLU A 45 -2.58 7.67 -15.86
CA GLU A 45 -3.48 7.66 -17.02
C GLU A 45 -4.94 7.49 -16.61
N ALA A 46 -5.21 6.54 -15.71
CA ALA A 46 -6.55 6.29 -15.20
C ALA A 46 -7.11 7.54 -14.49
N MET A 47 -6.30 8.24 -13.69
CA MET A 47 -6.72 9.49 -13.06
C MET A 47 -6.91 10.63 -14.08
N MET A 48 -6.03 10.78 -15.07
CA MET A 48 -6.15 11.84 -16.08
C MET A 48 -7.43 11.71 -16.91
N VAL A 49 -7.84 10.49 -17.28
CA VAL A 49 -9.11 10.24 -18.02
C VAL A 49 -10.33 10.67 -17.20
N HIS A 50 -10.22 10.66 -15.88
CA HIS A 50 -11.25 11.08 -14.94
C HIS A 50 -11.18 12.56 -14.52
N GLY A 51 -10.30 13.33 -15.16
CA GLY A 51 -10.25 14.80 -15.01
C GLY A 51 -9.36 15.30 -13.88
N PHE A 52 -8.52 14.45 -13.30
CA PHE A 52 -7.54 14.86 -12.31
C PHE A 52 -6.34 15.55 -12.97
N SER A 53 -5.81 16.58 -12.30
CA SER A 53 -4.60 17.26 -12.72
C SER A 53 -3.34 16.49 -12.34
N ALA A 54 -2.19 16.88 -12.89
CA ALA A 54 -0.90 16.29 -12.50
C ALA A 54 -0.61 16.47 -11.00
N GLU A 55 -1.04 17.61 -10.42
CA GLU A 55 -0.87 17.90 -8.99
C GLU A 55 -1.72 16.96 -8.13
N ASP A 56 -2.97 16.68 -8.54
CA ASP A 56 -3.85 15.74 -7.84
C ASP A 56 -3.27 14.32 -7.85
N ILE A 57 -2.64 13.91 -8.94
CA ILE A 57 -1.98 12.60 -9.06
C ILE A 57 -0.78 12.51 -8.12
N ASP A 58 0.05 13.55 -8.06
CA ASP A 58 1.20 13.56 -7.15
C ASP A 58 0.74 13.56 -5.68
N VAL A 59 -0.34 14.27 -5.33
CA VAL A 59 -0.98 14.20 -4.00
C VAL A 59 -1.45 12.78 -3.71
N MET A 60 -2.14 12.13 -4.65
CA MET A 60 -2.63 10.76 -4.48
C MET A 60 -1.51 9.76 -4.22
N VAL A 61 -0.43 9.84 -4.99
CA VAL A 61 0.74 8.98 -4.79
C VAL A 61 1.34 9.17 -3.40
N ASN A 62 1.43 10.41 -2.91
CA ASN A 62 1.92 10.68 -1.57
C ASN A 62 0.99 10.10 -0.50
N GLU A 63 -0.32 10.32 -0.59
CA GLU A 63 -1.31 9.77 0.35
C GLU A 63 -1.26 8.25 0.42
N LEU A 64 -1.14 7.57 -0.72
CA LEU A 64 -1.04 6.10 -0.77
C LEU A 64 0.25 5.59 -0.11
N ASN A 65 1.38 6.25 -0.34
CA ASN A 65 2.65 5.87 0.28
C ASN A 65 2.66 6.14 1.79
N ASP A 66 2.10 7.28 2.22
CA ASP A 66 1.96 7.61 3.64
C ASP A 66 1.07 6.60 4.36
N PHE A 67 -0.04 6.20 3.71
CA PHE A 67 -0.90 5.13 4.21
C PHE A 67 -0.15 3.80 4.37
N LEU A 68 0.60 3.37 3.35
CA LEU A 68 1.36 2.12 3.41
C LEU A 68 2.40 2.13 4.53
N LYS A 69 3.07 3.26 4.74
CA LYS A 69 4.02 3.44 5.85
C LYS A 69 3.33 3.32 7.21
N GLN A 70 2.19 3.99 7.39
CA GLN A 70 1.40 3.91 8.62
C GLN A 70 0.86 2.49 8.85
N GLU A 71 0.42 1.81 7.80
CA GLU A 71 -0.05 0.42 7.87
C GLU A 71 1.10 -0.53 8.28
N GLU A 72 2.29 -0.36 7.72
CA GLU A 72 3.48 -1.13 8.10
C GLU A 72 3.91 -0.87 9.54
N GLU A 73 3.92 0.39 9.99
CA GLU A 73 4.22 0.78 11.37
C GLU A 73 3.20 0.19 12.36
N TYR A 74 1.89 0.32 12.09
CA TYR A 74 0.83 -0.26 12.90
C TYR A 74 0.96 -1.79 12.99
N LYS A 75 1.26 -2.48 11.88
CA LYS A 75 1.50 -3.93 11.90
C LYS A 75 2.74 -4.27 12.71
N ALA A 76 3.85 -3.55 12.56
CA ALA A 76 5.08 -3.81 13.29
C ALA A 76 4.90 -3.65 14.81
N GLU A 77 4.20 -2.61 15.24
CA GLU A 77 3.88 -2.38 16.66
C GLU A 77 2.99 -3.49 17.22
N ASN A 78 1.91 -3.84 16.51
CA ASN A 78 0.98 -4.89 16.96
C ASN A 78 1.59 -6.30 16.91
N ASP A 79 2.46 -6.60 15.95
CA ASP A 79 3.15 -7.90 15.86
C ASP A 79 4.22 -8.02 16.95
N ALA A 80 4.92 -6.92 17.27
CA ALA A 80 5.83 -6.85 18.41
C ALA A 80 5.09 -7.02 19.75
N GLU A 81 3.94 -6.38 19.90
CA GLU A 81 3.09 -6.54 21.08
C GLU A 81 2.47 -7.94 21.15
N ALA A 82 2.05 -8.53 20.02
CA ALA A 82 1.57 -9.90 19.95
C ALA A 82 2.65 -10.93 20.31
N ARG A 83 3.90 -10.76 19.85
CA ARG A 83 5.04 -11.60 20.25
C ARG A 83 5.33 -11.49 21.75
N LYS A 84 5.26 -10.28 22.30
CA LYS A 84 5.45 -10.02 23.74
C LYS A 84 4.32 -10.64 24.59
N ALA A 85 3.07 -10.54 24.13
CA ALA A 85 1.90 -11.10 24.81
C ALA A 85 1.81 -12.62 24.67
N ALA A 86 2.30 -13.19 23.57
CA ALA A 86 2.35 -14.64 23.34
C ALA A 86 3.52 -15.33 24.06
N GLY A 87 4.36 -14.59 24.80
CA GLY A 87 5.50 -15.17 25.53
C GLY A 87 6.54 -15.81 24.61
N VAL A 88 6.59 -15.42 23.33
CA VAL A 88 7.62 -15.88 22.40
C VAL A 88 8.89 -15.09 22.73
N GLU A 89 9.71 -15.63 23.61
CA GLU A 89 11.07 -15.14 23.83
C GLU A 89 11.82 -15.16 22.48
N PRO A 90 12.71 -14.18 22.20
CA PRO A 90 13.49 -14.19 20.97
C PRO A 90 14.17 -15.55 20.85
N ALA A 91 13.98 -16.22 19.70
CA ALA A 91 14.69 -17.45 19.37
C ALA A 91 16.16 -17.21 19.67
N ASP A 92 16.71 -18.03 20.57
CA ASP A 92 18.05 -17.85 21.06
C ASP A 92 19.00 -17.83 19.87
N ALA A 93 19.72 -16.73 19.73
CA ALA A 93 20.86 -16.66 18.83
C ALA A 93 22.00 -17.45 19.49
N SER A 94 21.90 -18.77 19.49
CA SER A 94 22.96 -19.67 19.95
C SER A 94 22.73 -21.11 19.48
N SER A 95 22.62 -21.30 18.16
CA SER A 95 23.11 -22.56 17.61
C SER A 95 24.63 -22.60 17.78
N GLU A 96 25.10 -23.72 18.31
CA GLU A 96 26.44 -24.27 18.09
C GLU A 96 27.61 -23.56 18.77
N ASN A 97 27.99 -24.07 19.94
CA ASN A 97 29.33 -24.66 20.00
C ASN A 97 29.34 -25.86 20.95
N VAL A 98 29.85 -26.95 20.39
CA VAL A 98 30.19 -28.23 21.01
C VAL A 98 31.11 -28.04 22.22
#